data_AF-G0WE83-F1
#
_entry.id   AF-G0WE83-F1
#
_cell.length_a   1.000
_cell.length_b   1.000
_cell.length_c   1.000
_cell.angle_alpha   90.00
_cell.angle_beta   90.00
_cell.angle_gamma   90.00
#
_symmetry.space_group_name_H-M   'P 1'
#
loop_
_entity.id
_entity.type
_entity.pdbx_description
1 polymer ?
#
loop_
_entity_poly.entity_id
_entity_poly.type
_entity_poly.pdbx_seq_one_letter_code
_entity_poly.pdbx_strand_id
1 'polypeptide(L)'
;MVNLTSFYLPMPIKVSNKMTADPMPMENVFDARTLVTYFNMREKQDMKQKLIQRVLEANDYHTLGKLGSTVFGFINHPLRREAWRQLLYEQLTIYDDEDKDPELLSVKQHKDENQVMLDVKRSFGTLKDERLKERLRDILYSTIVKVLRKYPQLNYYQGYHDLVSVFIMVFIESYPFVKTTSFLTPLDARIRGDTDPIQNTDTQTSSSGISKDNKIVDEEQLFGCVERFTLLYLRDFMMNCLDFSLDQLQIIPQLMRMMDIDLFSKLHFDSINPFFAISAILTIFSHDLKPWEDGSSNGTIFQIFDLVISKQSMLVPLFIYANIILEKKQLLLEAYECNQDNFENTVDLVHGIIQQVLMIPSSNDNDADDNKFWRKILKISQDMSIIDDYNGWQTIIHPQSVLLTTASGEGTIKQYNIEEVLCLLGKQIEINEAYKNVPINDKPSCYYGKSESTCLNCAALYSGSFIKLSILIGIFAILLRFTGRNTFKNKMGFMFPDFSKYSSLNYILSMINTYKTEE
;
A
#
# COMPACT_ATOMS: atom_id res chain seq x y z
N MET A 1 -14.60 -35.42 -48.91
CA MET A 1 -15.81 -35.14 -49.71
C MET A 1 -16.89 -36.11 -49.27
N VAL A 2 -17.83 -35.64 -48.44
CA VAL A 2 -19.28 -35.50 -48.73
C VAL A 2 -20.05 -36.81 -48.49
N ASN A 3 -21.17 -36.93 -47.75
CA ASN A 3 -21.89 -36.11 -46.76
C ASN A 3 -23.15 -36.93 -46.35
N LEU A 4 -23.94 -36.40 -45.39
CA LEU A 4 -25.36 -36.69 -45.03
C LEU A 4 -25.57 -37.57 -43.78
N THR A 5 -25.71 -37.00 -42.58
CA THR A 5 -26.89 -36.36 -41.93
C THR A 5 -28.01 -37.32 -41.52
N SER A 6 -28.29 -37.43 -40.20
CA SER A 6 -29.62 -37.17 -39.61
C SER A 6 -29.61 -37.36 -38.08
N PHE A 7 -30.49 -36.58 -37.43
CA PHE A 7 -30.69 -36.25 -36.02
C PHE A 7 -31.67 -37.20 -35.26
N TYR A 8 -31.75 -37.00 -33.91
CA TYR A 8 -32.84 -37.31 -32.94
C TYR A 8 -32.91 -38.76 -32.38
N LEU A 9 -33.09 -39.11 -31.08
CA LEU A 9 -33.53 -38.50 -29.80
C LEU A 9 -33.07 -39.43 -28.60
N PRO A 10 -33.24 -39.06 -27.31
CA PRO A 10 -32.46 -39.53 -26.16
C PRO A 10 -33.06 -40.75 -25.41
N MET A 11 -32.22 -41.46 -24.65
CA MET A 11 -32.67 -42.45 -23.64
C MET A 11 -32.61 -41.86 -22.21
N PRO A 12 -33.54 -42.23 -21.32
CA PRO A 12 -33.72 -41.60 -20.01
C PRO A 12 -32.75 -42.14 -18.95
N ILE A 13 -32.21 -41.23 -18.13
CA ILE A 13 -31.41 -41.55 -16.95
C ILE A 13 -32.34 -42.07 -15.84
N LYS A 14 -32.12 -43.32 -15.42
CA LYS A 14 -32.73 -43.88 -14.20
C LYS A 14 -32.10 -43.21 -12.99
N VAL A 15 -32.92 -42.54 -12.19
CA VAL A 15 -32.56 -42.04 -10.86
C VAL A 15 -32.39 -43.24 -9.92
N SER A 16 -31.19 -43.42 -9.40
CA SER A 16 -30.92 -44.32 -8.27
C SER A 16 -30.49 -43.48 -7.08
N ASN A 17 -31.42 -43.31 -6.14
CA ASN A 17 -31.20 -42.72 -4.83
C ASN A 17 -30.42 -43.70 -3.95
N LYS A 18 -29.15 -43.40 -3.66
CA LYS A 18 -28.47 -43.62 -2.38
C LYS A 18 -26.98 -43.30 -2.52
N MET A 19 -26.57 -42.13 -2.05
CA MET A 19 -25.20 -41.93 -1.55
C MET A 19 -25.31 -41.27 -0.19
N THR A 20 -25.01 -42.08 0.82
CA THR A 20 -24.66 -41.67 2.18
C THR A 20 -23.48 -40.71 2.11
N ALA A 21 -23.64 -39.54 2.69
CA ALA A 21 -22.61 -38.51 2.75
C ALA A 21 -21.63 -38.83 3.87
N ASP A 22 -20.44 -39.31 3.51
CA ASP A 22 -19.27 -39.15 4.37
C ASP A 22 -18.78 -37.69 4.24
N PRO A 23 -18.45 -37.00 5.34
CA PRO A 23 -17.93 -35.64 5.28
C PRO A 23 -16.54 -35.65 4.63
N MET A 24 -16.42 -34.99 3.47
CA MET A 24 -15.13 -34.75 2.83
C MET A 24 -14.23 -33.90 3.73
N PRO A 25 -12.93 -34.22 3.86
CA PRO A 25 -11.99 -33.40 4.60
C PRO A 25 -11.88 -32.00 3.99
N MET A 26 -11.99 -30.97 4.84
CA MET A 26 -12.09 -29.54 4.48
C MET A 26 -10.91 -29.01 3.65
N GLU A 27 -9.76 -29.68 3.68
CA GLU A 27 -8.56 -29.31 2.93
C GLU A 27 -8.73 -29.40 1.41
N ASN A 28 -9.62 -30.26 0.91
CA ASN A 28 -9.77 -30.51 -0.54
C ASN A 28 -10.76 -29.59 -1.26
N VAL A 29 -11.51 -28.75 -0.53
CA VAL A 29 -12.47 -27.80 -1.16
C VAL A 29 -11.75 -26.64 -1.85
N PHE A 30 -10.49 -26.39 -1.49
CA PHE A 30 -9.74 -25.20 -1.88
C PHE A 30 -8.53 -25.48 -2.78
N ASP A 31 -8.45 -26.64 -3.44
CA ASP A 31 -7.52 -26.73 -4.58
C ASP A 31 -7.95 -25.66 -5.59
N ALA A 32 -7.04 -24.69 -5.82
CA ALA A 32 -7.23 -23.59 -6.74
C ALA A 32 -7.64 -24.09 -8.13
N ARG A 33 -7.32 -25.34 -8.50
CA ARG A 33 -7.73 -25.95 -9.77
C ARG A 33 -9.23 -26.32 -9.82
N THR A 34 -9.83 -26.72 -8.70
CA THR A 34 -11.24 -27.20 -8.65
C THR A 34 -12.24 -26.04 -8.59
N LEU A 35 -11.92 -24.96 -7.87
CA LEU A 35 -12.79 -23.76 -7.78
C LEU A 35 -12.69 -22.85 -9.02
N VAL A 36 -11.58 -22.94 -9.78
CA VAL A 36 -11.36 -22.05 -10.93
C VAL A 36 -12.29 -22.34 -12.10
N THR A 37 -12.74 -23.57 -12.29
CA THR A 37 -13.46 -24.02 -13.50
C THR A 37 -14.99 -23.92 -13.43
N TYR A 38 -15.61 -23.87 -12.25
CA TYR A 38 -17.08 -23.96 -12.13
C TYR A 38 -17.79 -22.67 -11.70
N PHE A 39 -17.13 -21.75 -11.00
CA PHE A 39 -17.77 -20.56 -10.43
C PHE A 39 -17.29 -19.26 -11.08
N ASN A 40 -18.23 -18.33 -11.30
CA ASN A 40 -17.92 -16.99 -11.76
C ASN A 40 -17.30 -16.14 -10.63
N MET A 41 -16.73 -14.97 -10.98
CA MET A 41 -16.01 -14.13 -10.00
C MET A 41 -16.90 -13.61 -8.87
N ARG A 42 -18.17 -13.30 -9.14
CA ARG A 42 -19.11 -12.82 -8.13
C ARG A 42 -19.45 -13.92 -7.13
N GLU A 43 -19.70 -15.14 -7.62
CA GLU A 43 -19.96 -16.31 -6.75
C GLU A 43 -18.77 -16.60 -5.83
N LYS A 44 -17.53 -16.47 -6.34
CA LYS A 44 -16.31 -16.61 -5.53
C LYS A 44 -16.23 -15.55 -4.43
N GLN A 45 -16.56 -14.30 -4.75
CA GLN A 45 -16.61 -13.21 -3.76
C GLN A 45 -17.69 -13.47 -2.70
N ASP A 46 -18.90 -13.86 -3.11
CA ASP A 46 -20.02 -14.14 -2.19
C ASP A 46 -19.70 -15.29 -1.23
N MET A 47 -19.07 -16.35 -1.73
CA MET A 47 -18.62 -17.48 -0.91
C MET A 47 -17.52 -17.05 0.08
N LYS A 48 -16.52 -16.29 -0.40
CA LYS A 48 -15.44 -15.78 0.45
C LYS A 48 -15.98 -14.83 1.53
N GLN A 49 -16.93 -13.95 1.20
CA GLN A 49 -17.58 -13.06 2.16
C GLN A 49 -18.26 -13.84 3.29
N LYS A 50 -19.05 -14.87 2.97
CA LYS A 50 -19.71 -15.72 3.98
C LYS A 50 -18.69 -16.44 4.87
N LEU A 51 -17.57 -16.86 4.30
CA LEU A 51 -16.51 -17.53 5.04
C LEU A 51 -15.80 -16.56 6.00
N ILE A 52 -15.42 -15.37 5.51
CA ILE A 52 -14.82 -14.32 6.36
C ILE A 52 -15.75 -14.00 7.52
N GLN A 53 -17.05 -13.80 7.27
CA GLN A 53 -18.01 -13.51 8.32
C GLN A 53 -18.05 -14.59 9.41
N ARG A 54 -18.10 -15.87 9.04
CA ARG A 54 -18.06 -16.98 10.01
C ARG A 54 -16.76 -17.02 10.82
N VAL A 55 -15.63 -16.74 10.16
CA VAL A 55 -14.31 -16.74 10.82
C VAL A 55 -14.18 -15.57 11.80
N LEU A 56 -14.74 -14.40 11.46
CA LEU A 56 -14.80 -13.24 12.36
C LEU A 56 -15.69 -13.53 13.60
N GLU A 57 -16.84 -14.18 13.40
CA GLU A 57 -17.73 -14.61 14.50
C GLU A 57 -17.05 -15.65 15.42
N ALA A 58 -16.20 -16.52 14.84
CA ALA A 58 -15.46 -17.54 15.57
C ALA A 58 -14.17 -17.02 16.23
N ASN A 59 -13.75 -15.78 15.96
CA ASN A 59 -12.45 -15.22 16.37
C ASN A 59 -11.24 -16.10 15.95
N ASP A 60 -11.31 -16.75 14.79
CA ASP A 60 -10.19 -17.54 14.25
C ASP A 60 -9.25 -16.64 13.44
N TYR A 61 -8.35 -15.95 14.16
CA TYR A 61 -7.42 -14.97 13.59
C TYR A 61 -6.45 -15.58 12.57
N HIS A 62 -6.04 -16.83 12.77
CA HIS A 62 -5.11 -17.50 11.87
C HIS A 62 -5.77 -17.80 10.51
N THR A 63 -6.99 -18.35 10.51
CA THR A 63 -7.74 -18.55 9.26
C THR A 63 -8.12 -17.20 8.63
N LEU A 64 -8.41 -16.18 9.44
CA LEU A 64 -8.70 -14.83 8.95
C LEU A 64 -7.52 -14.23 8.17
N GLY A 65 -6.30 -14.33 8.72
CA GLY A 65 -5.07 -13.92 8.03
C GLY A 65 -4.87 -14.70 6.73
N LYS A 66 -5.08 -16.02 6.73
CA LYS A 66 -5.01 -16.81 5.47
C LYS A 66 -6.00 -16.29 4.42
N LEU A 67 -7.24 -16.02 4.80
CA LEU A 67 -8.27 -15.53 3.87
C LEU A 67 -7.95 -14.15 3.32
N GLY A 68 -7.52 -13.21 4.17
CA GLY A 68 -7.11 -11.87 3.74
C GLY A 68 -5.88 -11.87 2.82
N SER A 69 -5.03 -12.89 2.95
CA SER A 69 -3.86 -13.10 2.09
C SER A 69 -4.19 -13.64 0.70
N THR A 70 -5.44 -14.05 0.42
CA THR A 70 -5.83 -14.62 -0.88
C THR A 70 -6.52 -13.59 -1.78
N VAL A 71 -6.69 -13.93 -3.07
CA VAL A 71 -7.40 -13.12 -4.08
C VAL A 71 -8.66 -12.44 -3.52
N PHE A 72 -8.84 -11.15 -3.84
CA PHE A 72 -9.88 -10.24 -3.34
C PHE A 72 -9.69 -9.68 -1.93
N GLY A 73 -8.68 -10.13 -1.17
CA GLY A 73 -8.47 -9.67 0.21
C GLY A 73 -9.73 -9.86 1.07
N PHE A 74 -10.09 -8.86 1.87
CA PHE A 74 -11.33 -8.90 2.68
C PHE A 74 -12.57 -8.37 1.95
N ILE A 75 -12.50 -8.14 0.64
CA ILE A 75 -13.63 -7.86 -0.27
C ILE A 75 -14.25 -6.46 -0.13
N ASN A 76 -14.59 -6.00 1.07
CA ASN A 76 -15.28 -4.71 1.26
C ASN A 76 -14.93 -4.05 2.60
N HIS A 77 -15.26 -2.77 2.76
CA HIS A 77 -14.93 -2.00 3.97
C HIS A 77 -15.54 -2.56 5.27
N PRO A 78 -16.82 -2.98 5.33
CA PRO A 78 -17.37 -3.57 6.56
C PRO A 78 -16.58 -4.78 7.06
N LEU A 79 -16.24 -5.72 6.17
CA LEU A 79 -15.42 -6.88 6.53
C LEU A 79 -13.98 -6.48 6.89
N ARG A 80 -13.37 -5.54 6.14
CA ARG A 80 -12.03 -5.02 6.44
C ARG A 80 -11.95 -4.38 7.80
N ARG A 81 -12.93 -3.55 8.15
CA ARG A 81 -12.95 -2.84 9.42
C ARG A 81 -12.83 -3.82 10.58
N GLU A 82 -13.63 -4.87 10.55
CA GLU A 82 -13.62 -5.89 11.60
C GLU A 82 -12.38 -6.78 11.51
N ALA A 83 -11.97 -7.19 10.31
CA ALA A 83 -10.80 -8.04 10.13
C ALA A 83 -9.48 -7.34 10.53
N TRP A 84 -9.26 -6.11 10.08
CA TRP A 84 -8.09 -5.32 10.44
C TRP A 84 -8.05 -5.05 11.94
N ARG A 85 -9.21 -4.72 12.54
CA ARG A 85 -9.33 -4.54 13.99
C ARG A 85 -8.90 -5.81 14.74
N GLN A 86 -9.50 -6.97 14.42
CA GLN A 86 -9.17 -8.22 15.08
C GLN A 86 -7.69 -8.60 14.91
N LEU A 87 -7.16 -8.56 13.68
CA LEU A 87 -5.77 -8.93 13.40
C LEU A 87 -4.75 -8.02 14.08
N LEU A 88 -4.98 -6.70 14.07
CA LEU A 88 -4.05 -5.74 14.70
C LEU A 88 -4.13 -5.82 16.23
N TYR A 89 -5.33 -5.98 16.79
CA TYR A 89 -5.51 -6.09 18.25
C TYR A 89 -4.92 -7.39 18.79
N GLU A 90 -5.07 -8.48 18.04
CA GLU A 90 -4.44 -9.75 18.38
C GLU A 90 -2.90 -9.65 18.33
N GLN A 91 -2.37 -8.95 17.33
CA GLN A 91 -0.92 -8.79 17.17
C GLN A 91 -0.30 -7.87 18.23
N LEU A 92 -1.01 -6.83 18.69
CA LEU A 92 -0.53 -5.90 19.72
C LEU A 92 -1.60 -5.61 20.76
N THR A 93 -1.36 -6.10 21.97
CA THR A 93 -2.14 -5.74 23.14
C THR A 93 -1.61 -4.44 23.76
N ILE A 94 -2.48 -3.46 23.89
CA ILE A 94 -2.22 -2.20 24.57
C ILE A 94 -3.16 -2.16 25.76
N TYR A 95 -2.59 -2.13 26.96
CA TYR A 95 -3.35 -2.01 28.20
C TYR A 95 -3.73 -0.54 28.40
N ASP A 96 -4.99 -0.30 28.75
CA ASP A 96 -5.41 1.01 29.23
C ASP A 96 -4.80 1.20 30.63
N ASP A 97 -3.87 2.14 30.71
CA ASP A 97 -3.24 2.50 31.97
C ASP A 97 -4.23 3.42 32.71
N GLU A 98 -5.16 2.84 33.47
CA GLU A 98 -6.20 3.58 34.23
C GLU A 98 -5.60 4.62 35.19
N ASP A 99 -4.31 4.46 35.55
CA ASP A 99 -3.56 5.35 36.44
C ASP A 99 -2.87 6.54 35.74
N LYS A 100 -2.87 6.60 34.39
CA LYS A 100 -2.33 7.75 33.67
C LYS A 100 -3.38 8.84 33.54
N ASP A 101 -3.16 9.94 34.25
CA ASP A 101 -3.94 11.16 34.11
C ASP A 101 -4.07 11.56 32.63
N PRO A 102 -5.29 11.50 32.04
CA PRO A 102 -5.55 11.87 30.65
C PRO A 102 -5.11 13.31 30.32
N GLU A 103 -5.04 14.16 31.35
CA GLU A 103 -4.60 15.54 31.24
C GLU A 103 -3.08 15.60 31.00
N LEU A 104 -2.28 14.69 31.56
CA LEU A 104 -0.80 14.69 31.42
C LEU A 104 -0.29 14.21 30.05
N LEU A 105 -1.04 13.32 29.37
CA LEU A 105 -0.67 12.78 28.05
C LEU A 105 -0.93 13.78 26.89
N SER A 106 -1.69 14.85 27.12
CA SER A 106 -2.32 15.64 26.04
C SER A 106 -1.89 17.10 25.92
N VAL A 107 -1.19 17.69 26.89
CA VAL A 107 -0.96 19.15 26.89
C VAL A 107 0.16 19.61 25.97
N LYS A 108 1.27 18.87 25.88
CA LYS A 108 2.43 19.36 25.14
C LYS A 108 2.26 19.11 23.64
N GLN A 109 2.17 20.20 22.88
CA GLN A 109 2.16 20.17 21.43
C GLN A 109 3.37 19.39 20.89
N HIS A 110 3.13 18.46 19.97
CA HIS A 110 4.18 17.76 19.26
C HIS A 110 4.86 18.69 18.25
N LYS A 111 6.18 18.53 18.06
CA LYS A 111 6.99 19.41 17.20
C LYS A 111 6.54 19.43 15.73
N ASP A 112 5.94 18.34 15.27
CA ASP A 112 5.57 18.14 13.87
C ASP A 112 4.11 18.51 13.53
N GLU A 113 3.29 18.96 14.50
CA GLU A 113 1.86 19.24 14.27
C GLU A 113 1.60 20.25 13.15
N ASN A 114 2.49 21.24 12.99
CA ASN A 114 2.39 22.22 11.91
C ASN A 114 2.57 21.57 10.53
N GLN A 115 3.51 20.63 10.40
CA GLN A 115 3.73 19.91 9.15
C GLN A 115 2.52 19.00 8.84
N VAL A 116 2.00 18.29 9.86
CA VAL A 116 0.77 17.50 9.75
C VAL A 116 -0.37 18.34 9.22
N MET A 117 -0.59 19.53 9.78
CA MET A 117 -1.63 20.46 9.33
C MET A 117 -1.49 20.82 7.84
N LEU A 118 -0.28 21.11 7.37
CA LEU A 118 -0.02 21.46 5.97
C LEU A 118 -0.30 20.30 5.02
N ASP A 119 0.09 19.09 5.41
CA ASP A 119 -0.13 17.89 4.61
C ASP A 119 -1.61 17.50 4.55
N VAL A 120 -2.31 17.52 5.69
CA VAL A 120 -3.75 17.24 5.77
C VAL A 120 -4.58 18.21 4.92
N LYS A 121 -4.20 19.49 4.87
CA LYS A 121 -4.85 20.49 4.01
C LYS A 121 -4.79 20.13 2.52
N ARG A 122 -3.76 19.37 2.09
CA ARG A 122 -3.60 18.89 0.70
C ARG A 122 -4.28 17.54 0.45
N SER A 123 -4.70 16.81 1.48
CA SER A 123 -5.37 15.52 1.36
C SER A 123 -6.82 15.63 0.85
N PHE A 124 -7.35 14.52 0.32
CA PHE A 124 -8.74 14.41 -0.17
C PHE A 124 -9.12 15.40 -1.29
N GLY A 125 -8.14 15.84 -2.08
CA GLY A 125 -8.31 16.92 -3.06
C GLY A 125 -9.34 16.63 -4.17
N THR A 126 -9.60 15.37 -4.49
CA THR A 126 -10.57 14.97 -5.54
C THR A 126 -12.00 14.78 -5.02
N LEU A 127 -12.22 14.85 -3.70
CA LEU A 127 -13.56 14.80 -3.12
C LEU A 127 -14.34 16.09 -3.43
N LYS A 128 -15.55 15.92 -3.98
CA LYS A 128 -16.43 17.04 -4.36
C LYS A 128 -17.25 17.61 -3.19
N ASP A 129 -17.58 16.78 -2.20
CA ASP A 129 -18.31 17.22 -1.01
C ASP A 129 -17.33 17.91 -0.04
N GLU A 130 -17.34 19.24 -0.06
CA GLU A 130 -16.44 20.04 0.78
C GLU A 130 -16.70 19.86 2.27
N ARG A 131 -17.96 19.65 2.70
CA ARG A 131 -18.28 19.45 4.14
C ARG A 131 -17.70 18.14 4.63
N LEU A 132 -17.89 17.08 3.86
CA LEU A 132 -17.29 15.80 4.19
C LEU A 132 -15.77 15.89 4.16
N LYS A 133 -15.20 16.49 3.13
CA LYS A 133 -13.75 16.66 2.98
C LYS A 133 -13.13 17.39 4.17
N GLU A 134 -13.74 18.47 4.65
CA GLU A 134 -13.32 19.14 5.89
C GLU A 134 -13.43 18.20 7.09
N ARG A 135 -14.55 17.49 7.26
CA ARG A 135 -14.71 16.54 8.36
C ARG A 135 -13.67 15.41 8.34
N LEU A 136 -13.34 14.87 7.17
CA LEU A 136 -12.31 13.84 7.02
C LEU A 136 -10.91 14.38 7.31
N ARG A 137 -10.63 15.63 6.94
CA ARG A 137 -9.37 16.30 7.29
C ARG A 137 -9.25 16.52 8.79
N ASP A 138 -10.34 16.90 9.47
CA ASP A 138 -10.34 17.05 10.92
C ASP A 138 -10.04 15.72 11.62
N ILE A 139 -10.68 14.63 11.18
CA ILE A 139 -10.44 13.27 11.70
C ILE A 139 -9.00 12.83 11.40
N LEU A 140 -8.49 13.11 10.20
CA LEU A 140 -7.12 12.77 9.83
C LEU A 140 -6.09 13.51 10.69
N TYR A 141 -6.28 14.82 10.87
CA TYR A 141 -5.42 15.63 11.73
C TYR A 141 -5.48 15.15 13.17
N SER A 142 -6.68 14.99 13.75
CA SER A 142 -6.84 14.58 15.14
C SER A 142 -6.22 13.20 15.40
N THR A 143 -6.42 12.25 14.49
CA THR A 143 -5.87 10.88 14.61
C THR A 143 -4.34 10.89 14.59
N ILE A 144 -3.72 11.59 13.63
CA ILE A 144 -2.25 11.66 13.53
C ILE A 144 -1.65 12.36 14.75
N VAL A 145 -2.20 13.51 15.14
CA VAL A 145 -1.71 14.28 16.29
C VAL A 145 -1.86 13.48 17.58
N LYS A 146 -2.96 12.75 17.76
CA LYS A 146 -3.17 11.89 18.93
C LYS A 146 -2.10 10.80 19.03
N VAL A 147 -1.71 10.17 17.91
CA VAL A 147 -0.60 9.19 17.89
C VAL A 147 0.72 9.86 18.28
N LEU A 148 1.05 10.99 17.65
CA LEU A 148 2.32 11.69 17.90
C LEU A 148 2.43 12.24 19.32
N ARG A 149 1.33 12.69 19.92
CA ARG A 149 1.32 13.13 21.33
C ARG A 149 1.45 11.97 22.31
N LYS A 150 0.80 10.83 22.03
CA LYS A 150 0.91 9.62 22.85
C LYS A 150 2.30 8.98 22.76
N TYR A 151 2.97 9.11 21.62
CA TYR A 151 4.34 8.61 21.39
C TYR A 151 5.26 9.73 20.88
N PRO A 152 5.64 10.69 21.74
CA PRO A 152 6.40 11.90 21.35
C PRO A 152 7.82 11.63 20.84
N GLN A 153 8.30 10.39 20.96
CA GLN A 153 9.56 9.93 20.39
C GLN A 153 9.48 9.62 18.88
N LEU A 154 8.28 9.45 18.32
CA LEU A 154 8.08 9.25 16.89
C LEU A 154 8.17 10.58 16.14
N ASN A 155 8.72 10.55 14.94
CA ASN A 155 8.86 11.71 14.06
C ASN A 155 7.88 11.57 12.90
N TYR A 156 7.15 12.65 12.60
CA TYR A 156 6.27 12.64 11.43
C TYR A 156 7.09 12.64 10.15
N TYR A 157 6.66 11.85 9.16
CA TYR A 157 7.18 11.90 7.80
C TYR A 157 6.06 12.23 6.80
N GLN A 158 6.42 12.95 5.73
CA GLN A 158 5.49 13.27 4.66
C GLN A 158 5.11 12.00 3.90
N GLY A 159 3.83 11.61 4.02
CA GLY A 159 3.29 10.35 3.49
C GLY A 159 2.52 9.55 4.53
N TYR A 160 2.79 9.75 5.83
CA TYR A 160 2.02 9.09 6.90
C TYR A 160 0.53 9.45 6.83
N HIS A 161 0.20 10.67 6.40
CA HIS A 161 -1.19 11.08 6.21
C HIS A 161 -1.92 10.29 5.10
N ASP A 162 -1.21 9.86 4.05
CA ASP A 162 -1.79 9.03 3.01
C ASP A 162 -2.13 7.63 3.56
N LEU A 163 -1.28 7.05 4.41
CA LEU A 163 -1.56 5.76 5.07
C LEU A 163 -2.79 5.84 5.97
N VAL A 164 -2.84 6.85 6.85
CA VAL A 164 -3.97 7.04 7.78
C VAL A 164 -5.26 7.30 7.01
N SER A 165 -5.20 7.95 5.85
CA SER A 165 -6.38 8.14 5.00
C SER A 165 -6.99 6.82 4.50
N VAL A 166 -6.18 5.77 4.28
CA VAL A 166 -6.67 4.43 3.90
C VAL A 166 -7.51 3.85 5.03
N PHE A 167 -7.03 3.95 6.28
CA PHE A 167 -7.80 3.55 7.46
C PHE A 167 -9.09 4.36 7.59
N ILE A 168 -9.05 5.68 7.42
CA ILE A 168 -10.26 6.51 7.46
C ILE A 168 -11.31 6.03 6.44
N MET A 169 -10.89 5.70 5.20
CA MET A 169 -11.81 5.20 4.17
C MET A 169 -12.41 3.83 4.52
N VAL A 170 -11.70 2.97 5.25
CA VAL A 170 -12.24 1.69 5.73
C VAL A 170 -13.22 1.88 6.89
N PHE A 171 -12.94 2.85 7.77
CA PHE A 171 -13.71 3.09 8.99
C PHE A 171 -14.87 4.08 8.80
N ILE A 172 -15.01 4.68 7.62
CA ILE A 172 -16.17 5.50 7.29
C ILE A 172 -17.44 4.65 7.14
N GLU A 173 -18.52 5.06 7.80
CA GLU A 173 -19.79 4.32 7.81
C GLU A 173 -20.76 4.78 6.72
N SER A 174 -20.58 5.98 6.15
CA SER A 174 -21.62 6.64 5.35
C SER A 174 -21.14 7.32 4.05
N TYR A 175 -19.99 6.94 3.49
CA TYR A 175 -19.61 7.41 2.14
C TYR A 175 -20.38 6.62 1.06
N PRO A 176 -20.70 7.18 -0.14
CA PRO A 176 -21.61 6.56 -1.08
C PRO A 176 -20.95 5.36 -1.80
N PHE A 177 -20.77 4.27 -1.08
CA PHE A 177 -20.56 2.91 -1.60
C PHE A 177 -21.46 1.88 -0.94
N VAL A 178 -22.21 2.27 0.09
CA VAL A 178 -23.27 1.44 0.67
C VAL A 178 -24.58 1.76 -0.05
N LYS A 179 -24.84 1.09 -1.19
CA LYS A 179 -26.22 0.68 -1.43
C LYS A 179 -26.49 -0.36 -0.37
N THR A 180 -27.11 0.05 0.73
CA THR A 180 -27.55 -0.84 1.79
C THR A 180 -28.51 -1.83 1.17
N THR A 181 -28.02 -2.99 0.69
CA THR A 181 -28.84 -4.18 0.66
C THR A 181 -29.08 -4.48 2.12
N SER A 182 -30.23 -4.04 2.61
CA SER A 182 -30.77 -4.43 3.90
C SER A 182 -30.56 -5.93 4.06
N PHE A 183 -29.82 -6.30 5.10
CA PHE A 183 -29.62 -7.67 5.54
C PHE A 183 -30.90 -8.22 6.15
N LEU A 184 -31.94 -8.39 5.33
CA LEU A 184 -33.09 -9.21 5.67
C LEU A 184 -33.08 -10.41 4.74
N THR A 185 -32.95 -11.59 5.33
CA THR A 185 -33.07 -12.83 4.59
C THR A 185 -34.49 -12.93 3.99
N PRO A 186 -34.67 -13.49 2.77
CA PRO A 186 -36.02 -13.74 2.22
C PRO A 186 -36.88 -14.69 3.06
N LEU A 187 -36.34 -15.26 4.14
CA LEU A 187 -37.03 -16.15 5.06
C LEU A 187 -37.85 -15.37 6.10
N ASP A 188 -37.39 -14.19 6.51
CA ASP A 188 -38.05 -13.37 7.55
C ASP A 188 -39.25 -12.56 7.00
N ALA A 189 -39.25 -12.27 5.70
CA ALA A 189 -40.35 -11.57 5.03
C ALA A 189 -41.61 -12.44 4.84
N ARG A 190 -41.51 -13.77 5.00
CA ARG A 190 -42.67 -14.68 4.92
C ARG A 190 -43.40 -14.87 6.25
N ILE A 191 -42.84 -14.37 7.36
CA ILE A 191 -43.46 -14.48 8.70
C ILE A 191 -44.35 -13.26 8.99
N ARG A 192 -44.12 -12.12 8.33
CA ARG A 192 -45.03 -10.96 8.37
C ARG A 192 -45.92 -10.97 7.13
N GLY A 193 -47.10 -11.55 7.27
CA GLY A 193 -48.11 -11.60 6.21
C GLY A 193 -48.71 -10.23 5.90
N ASP A 194 -47.96 -9.37 5.22
CA ASP A 194 -48.50 -8.17 4.58
C ASP A 194 -48.58 -8.40 3.07
N THR A 195 -49.78 -8.77 2.64
CA THR A 195 -50.27 -8.59 1.28
C THR A 195 -50.77 -7.16 1.15
N ASP A 196 -50.13 -6.32 0.33
CA ASP A 196 -50.80 -5.48 -0.68
C ASP A 196 -49.82 -4.59 -1.47
N PRO A 197 -50.08 -4.29 -2.77
CA PRO A 197 -49.20 -3.49 -3.63
C PRO A 197 -49.75 -2.07 -3.87
N ILE A 198 -48.99 -1.01 -3.54
CA ILE A 198 -49.33 0.39 -3.87
C ILE A 198 -48.03 1.15 -4.23
N GLN A 199 -47.79 1.40 -5.52
CA GLN A 199 -48.06 2.62 -6.32
C GLN A 199 -47.22 3.86 -5.96
N ASN A 200 -46.60 4.41 -7.02
CA ASN A 200 -45.83 5.65 -7.06
C ASN A 200 -46.68 6.88 -6.76
N THR A 201 -46.18 7.76 -5.88
CA THR A 201 -46.46 9.21 -5.93
C THR A 201 -45.26 10.01 -5.42
N ASP A 202 -44.79 10.93 -6.26
CA ASP A 202 -43.97 12.08 -5.87
C ASP A 202 -44.73 12.93 -4.83
N THR A 203 -44.04 13.61 -3.89
CA THR A 203 -44.16 15.06 -3.57
C THR A 203 -43.39 15.40 -2.26
N GLN A 204 -42.48 16.38 -2.38
CA GLN A 204 -42.01 17.41 -1.42
C GLN A 204 -41.43 17.07 -0.03
N THR A 205 -40.17 17.50 0.11
CA THR A 205 -39.60 18.29 1.23
C THR A 205 -40.49 18.50 2.46
N SER A 206 -40.16 17.77 3.52
CA SER A 206 -40.47 18.11 4.91
C SER A 206 -39.20 17.94 5.73
N SER A 207 -38.67 19.07 6.19
CA SER A 207 -37.63 19.19 7.19
C SER A 207 -38.00 18.40 8.45
N SER A 208 -37.29 17.31 8.69
CA SER A 208 -37.25 16.61 9.98
C SER A 208 -35.80 16.65 10.48
N GLY A 209 -35.64 17.00 11.75
CA GLY A 209 -34.40 17.49 12.34
C GLY A 209 -33.20 16.57 12.10
N ILE A 210 -32.13 17.16 11.58
CA ILE A 210 -30.79 16.57 11.59
C ILE A 210 -30.38 16.46 13.06
N SER A 211 -30.52 15.26 13.60
CA SER A 211 -29.99 14.85 14.90
C SER A 211 -28.49 15.17 14.99
N LYS A 212 -28.08 15.71 16.13
CA LYS A 212 -26.74 16.22 16.42
C LYS A 212 -25.61 15.17 16.52
N ASP A 213 -25.86 13.89 16.19
CA ASP A 213 -24.86 12.81 16.32
C ASP A 213 -24.78 11.92 15.06
N ASN A 214 -24.49 12.51 13.90
CA ASN A 214 -24.02 11.71 12.77
C ASN A 214 -22.53 11.40 12.96
N LYS A 215 -22.21 10.43 13.82
CA LYS A 215 -20.85 9.88 13.96
C LYS A 215 -20.50 9.12 12.67
N ILE A 216 -19.93 9.80 11.68
CA ILE A 216 -19.61 9.23 10.34
C ILE A 216 -18.48 8.17 10.41
N VAL A 217 -17.63 8.23 11.45
CA VAL A 217 -16.49 7.35 11.68
C VAL A 217 -16.43 7.02 13.17
N ASP A 218 -16.21 5.75 13.51
CA ASP A 218 -15.84 5.39 14.86
C ASP A 218 -14.38 5.76 15.16
N GLU A 219 -14.15 7.02 15.58
CA GLU A 219 -12.82 7.59 15.80
C GLU A 219 -11.98 6.82 16.84
N GLU A 220 -12.61 6.15 17.79
CA GLU A 220 -11.91 5.36 18.81
C GLU A 220 -11.33 4.07 18.22
N GLN A 221 -12.14 3.31 17.49
CA GLN A 221 -11.67 2.12 16.79
C GLN A 221 -10.66 2.46 15.69
N LEU A 222 -10.90 3.55 14.95
CA LEU A 222 -9.95 4.07 13.96
C LEU A 222 -8.60 4.34 14.62
N PHE A 223 -8.59 5.11 15.71
CA PHE A 223 -7.37 5.44 16.44
C PHE A 223 -6.67 4.18 16.94
N GLY A 224 -7.39 3.24 17.55
CA GLY A 224 -6.81 2.00 18.09
C GLY A 224 -6.16 1.12 17.02
N CYS A 225 -6.71 1.10 15.79
CA CYS A 225 -6.10 0.40 14.65
C CYS A 225 -4.88 1.16 14.10
N VAL A 226 -4.99 2.47 13.91
CA VAL A 226 -3.89 3.30 13.40
C VAL A 226 -2.69 3.28 14.35
N GLU A 227 -2.94 3.39 15.66
CA GLU A 227 -1.91 3.28 16.70
C GLU A 227 -1.13 1.96 16.59
N ARG A 228 -1.85 0.83 16.54
CA ARG A 228 -1.23 -0.49 16.44
C ARG A 228 -0.47 -0.65 15.13
N PHE A 229 -1.06 -0.22 14.02
CA PHE A 229 -0.41 -0.29 12.72
C PHE A 229 0.89 0.53 12.70
N THR A 230 0.86 1.75 13.25
CA THR A 230 2.04 2.60 13.34
C THR A 230 3.15 1.98 14.17
N LEU A 231 2.80 1.45 15.35
CA LEU A 231 3.78 0.82 16.24
C LEU A 231 4.30 -0.51 15.71
N LEU A 232 3.51 -1.29 14.99
CA LEU A 232 3.92 -2.60 14.48
C LEU A 232 4.66 -2.52 13.13
N TYR A 233 4.27 -1.60 12.25
CA TYR A 233 4.69 -1.61 10.84
C TYR A 233 5.53 -0.38 10.43
N LEU A 234 5.39 0.76 11.12
CA LEU A 234 5.91 2.04 10.59
C LEU A 234 7.09 2.64 11.37
N ARG A 235 7.54 2.01 12.46
CA ARG A 235 8.59 2.57 13.34
C ARG A 235 9.85 2.99 12.57
N ASP A 236 10.31 2.14 11.65
CA ASP A 236 11.49 2.38 10.82
C ASP A 236 11.41 3.66 9.97
N PHE A 237 10.20 4.10 9.60
CA PHE A 237 9.95 5.32 8.82
C PHE A 237 9.77 6.57 9.70
N MET A 238 9.51 6.38 11.00
CA MET A 238 9.25 7.45 11.97
C MET A 238 10.45 7.80 12.84
N MET A 239 11.64 7.37 12.43
CA MET A 239 12.91 7.80 13.00
C MET A 239 13.26 9.22 12.52
N ASN A 240 14.22 9.89 13.16
CA ASN A 240 14.64 11.23 12.71
C ASN A 240 15.67 11.19 11.55
N CYS A 241 16.13 9.99 11.20
CA CYS A 241 16.93 9.70 10.01
C CYS A 241 16.26 8.57 9.22
N LEU A 242 16.51 8.52 7.92
CA LEU A 242 15.93 7.53 7.01
C LEU A 242 16.74 6.23 6.95
N ASP A 243 17.83 6.07 7.72
CA ASP A 243 18.75 4.92 7.61
C ASP A 243 18.01 3.57 7.62
N PHE A 244 17.18 3.31 8.64
CA PHE A 244 16.35 2.10 8.70
C PHE A 244 15.47 1.93 7.47
N SER A 245 14.86 3.02 7.00
CA SER A 245 14.00 3.00 5.80
C SER A 245 14.81 2.65 4.54
N LEU A 246 16.03 3.17 4.41
CA LEU A 246 16.91 2.92 3.27
C LEU A 246 17.43 1.49 3.27
N ASP A 247 17.74 0.93 4.44
CA ASP A 247 18.10 -0.50 4.59
C ASP A 247 17.00 -1.40 4.04
N GLN A 248 15.72 -1.10 4.35
CA GLN A 248 14.60 -1.88 3.80
C GLN A 248 14.59 -1.88 2.27
N LEU A 249 14.91 -0.75 1.62
CA LEU A 249 14.88 -0.67 0.16
C LEU A 249 15.96 -1.54 -0.49
N GLN A 250 17.07 -1.82 0.19
CA GLN A 250 18.14 -2.69 -0.32
C GLN A 250 17.70 -4.14 -0.54
N ILE A 251 16.54 -4.53 0.00
CA ILE A 251 15.90 -5.82 -0.30
C ILE A 251 15.48 -5.89 -1.76
N ILE A 252 15.08 -4.78 -2.40
CA ILE A 252 14.62 -4.79 -3.80
C ILE A 252 15.70 -5.33 -4.75
N PRO A 253 16.95 -4.84 -4.74
CA PRO A 253 18.06 -5.46 -5.47
C PRO A 253 18.28 -6.95 -5.17
N GLN A 254 18.15 -7.39 -3.91
CA GLN A 254 18.30 -8.81 -3.56
C GLN A 254 17.18 -9.66 -4.16
N LEU A 255 15.93 -9.16 -4.12
CA LEU A 255 14.80 -9.79 -4.79
C LEU A 255 15.02 -9.86 -6.31
N MET A 256 15.53 -8.80 -6.93
CA MET A 256 15.88 -8.83 -8.36
C MET A 256 16.93 -9.88 -8.68
N ARG A 257 17.97 -10.01 -7.84
CA ARG A 257 18.99 -11.06 -7.99
C ARG A 257 18.39 -12.46 -7.96
N MET A 258 17.42 -12.69 -7.07
CA MET A 258 16.76 -13.99 -6.90
C MET A 258 15.75 -14.29 -8.00
N MET A 259 14.96 -13.30 -8.40
CA MET A 259 13.85 -13.48 -9.31
C MET A 259 14.29 -13.43 -10.78
N ASP A 260 15.31 -12.64 -11.11
CA ASP A 260 15.78 -12.45 -12.49
C ASP A 260 17.24 -11.94 -12.51
N ILE A 261 18.19 -12.89 -12.42
CA ILE A 261 19.62 -12.58 -12.38
C ILE A 261 20.11 -11.83 -13.63
N ASP A 262 19.51 -12.08 -14.79
CA ASP A 262 19.88 -11.41 -16.03
C ASP A 262 19.50 -9.93 -15.98
N LEU A 263 18.29 -9.61 -15.51
CA LEU A 263 17.85 -8.23 -15.29
C LEU A 263 18.71 -7.55 -14.21
N PHE A 264 18.98 -8.27 -13.12
CA PHE A 264 19.84 -7.80 -12.04
C PHE A 264 21.21 -7.33 -12.56
N SER A 265 21.88 -8.19 -13.35
CA SER A 265 23.20 -7.89 -13.92
C SER A 265 23.14 -6.82 -15.01
N LYS A 266 22.16 -6.88 -15.92
CA LYS A 266 22.06 -5.95 -17.05
C LYS A 266 21.79 -4.51 -16.61
N LEU A 267 20.97 -4.32 -15.58
CA LEU A 267 20.66 -3.01 -15.02
C LEU A 267 21.52 -2.66 -13.80
N HIS A 268 22.59 -3.42 -13.52
CA HIS A 268 23.56 -3.12 -12.45
C HIS A 268 22.91 -2.82 -11.08
N PHE A 269 21.92 -3.64 -10.69
CA PHE A 269 21.21 -3.47 -9.41
C PHE A 269 22.11 -3.62 -8.18
N ASP A 270 23.30 -4.21 -8.31
CA ASP A 270 24.33 -4.25 -7.26
C ASP A 270 24.94 -2.88 -6.93
N SER A 271 24.86 -1.95 -7.87
CA SER A 271 25.53 -0.64 -7.80
C SER A 271 24.54 0.51 -7.60
N ILE A 272 23.24 0.22 -7.52
CA ILE A 272 22.17 1.22 -7.48
C ILE A 272 21.52 1.24 -6.10
N ASN A 273 21.40 2.45 -5.55
CA ASN A 273 20.55 2.68 -4.40
C ASN A 273 19.08 2.85 -4.85
N PRO A 274 18.14 2.02 -4.37
CA PRO A 274 16.76 1.96 -4.85
C PRO A 274 15.86 3.10 -4.32
N PHE A 275 16.35 4.34 -4.31
CA PHE A 275 15.59 5.52 -3.86
C PHE A 275 14.32 5.76 -4.70
N PHE A 276 14.26 5.27 -5.93
CA PHE A 276 13.06 5.33 -6.77
C PHE A 276 11.84 4.65 -6.15
N ALA A 277 12.03 3.71 -5.22
CA ALA A 277 10.95 3.00 -4.55
C ALA A 277 10.50 3.67 -3.24
N ILE A 278 11.24 4.66 -2.72
CA ILE A 278 11.05 5.17 -1.35
C ILE A 278 9.61 5.63 -1.09
N SER A 279 9.02 6.38 -2.01
CA SER A 279 7.65 6.90 -1.88
C SER A 279 6.63 5.77 -1.77
N ALA A 280 6.75 4.76 -2.63
CA ALA A 280 5.84 3.63 -2.65
C ALA A 280 5.96 2.76 -1.38
N ILE A 281 7.16 2.52 -0.88
CA ILE A 281 7.36 1.68 0.31
C ILE A 281 6.92 2.41 1.59
N LEU A 282 7.36 3.67 1.75
CA LEU A 282 7.06 4.51 2.91
C LEU A 282 5.56 4.81 3.07
N THR A 283 4.80 4.78 1.97
CA THR A 283 3.35 4.96 1.96
C THR A 283 2.57 3.68 1.63
N ILE A 284 3.21 2.52 1.52
CA ILE A 284 2.53 1.26 1.14
C ILE A 284 1.63 1.49 -0.09
N PHE A 285 2.19 2.16 -1.10
CA PHE A 285 1.54 2.59 -2.34
C PHE A 285 0.36 3.58 -2.18
N SER A 286 -0.01 4.02 -0.98
CA SER A 286 -1.15 4.93 -0.77
C SER A 286 -0.90 6.34 -1.29
N HIS A 287 0.37 6.70 -1.56
CA HIS A 287 0.67 7.92 -2.31
C HIS A 287 0.17 7.82 -3.76
N ASP A 288 0.43 6.70 -4.42
CA ASP A 288 0.20 6.50 -5.86
C ASP A 288 -1.22 5.95 -6.14
N LEU A 289 -1.78 5.21 -5.18
CA LEU A 289 -3.12 4.61 -5.22
C LEU A 289 -3.99 5.25 -4.14
N LYS A 290 -4.64 6.39 -4.47
CA LYS A 290 -5.46 7.11 -3.50
C LYS A 290 -6.74 6.34 -3.15
N PRO A 291 -7.04 6.13 -1.85
CA PRO A 291 -8.15 5.26 -1.42
C PRO A 291 -9.55 5.82 -1.72
N TRP A 292 -9.66 7.09 -2.11
CA TRP A 292 -10.94 7.74 -2.42
C TRP A 292 -11.17 7.96 -3.93
N GLU A 293 -10.21 7.62 -4.81
CA GLU A 293 -10.30 7.89 -6.25
C GLU A 293 -11.02 6.77 -7.03
N ASP A 294 -10.76 5.52 -6.68
CA ASP A 294 -11.36 4.35 -7.34
C ASP A 294 -12.88 4.24 -7.03
N GLY A 295 -13.28 4.75 -5.87
CA GLY A 295 -14.63 4.58 -5.34
C GLY A 295 -14.94 3.14 -4.93
N SER A 296 -14.43 2.14 -5.63
CA SER A 296 -14.60 0.74 -5.28
C SER A 296 -14.17 0.45 -3.84
N SER A 297 -15.10 -0.07 -3.05
CA SER A 297 -14.79 -0.57 -1.69
C SER A 297 -13.80 -1.74 -1.69
N ASN A 298 -13.40 -2.24 -2.87
CA ASN A 298 -12.39 -3.29 -3.06
C ASN A 298 -11.19 -2.83 -3.91
N GLY A 299 -10.90 -1.53 -3.92
CA GLY A 299 -9.78 -0.99 -4.69
C GLY A 299 -8.42 -1.61 -4.33
N THR A 300 -7.47 -1.52 -5.27
CA THR A 300 -6.15 -2.15 -5.18
C THR A 300 -5.43 -1.81 -3.87
N ILE A 301 -5.46 -0.55 -3.44
CA ILE A 301 -4.77 -0.12 -2.22
C ILE A 301 -5.27 -0.87 -0.98
N PHE A 302 -6.58 -1.13 -0.89
CA PHE A 302 -7.13 -1.87 0.23
C PHE A 302 -6.69 -3.33 0.22
N GLN A 303 -6.57 -3.95 -0.95
CA GLN A 303 -6.04 -5.31 -1.08
C GLN A 303 -4.55 -5.41 -0.74
N ILE A 304 -3.76 -4.37 -1.01
CA ILE A 304 -2.35 -4.29 -0.57
C ILE A 304 -2.30 -4.28 0.96
N PHE A 305 -3.11 -3.44 1.62
CA PHE A 305 -3.18 -3.40 3.08
C PHE A 305 -3.72 -4.69 3.68
N ASP A 306 -4.74 -5.30 3.06
CA ASP A 306 -5.24 -6.63 3.43
C ASP A 306 -4.08 -7.63 3.47
N LEU A 307 -3.23 -7.64 2.44
CA LEU A 307 -2.08 -8.53 2.34
C LEU A 307 -1.00 -8.24 3.39
N VAL A 308 -0.64 -6.97 3.61
CA VAL A 308 0.35 -6.54 4.62
C VAL A 308 -0.09 -6.95 6.02
N ILE A 309 -1.33 -6.63 6.40
CA ILE A 309 -1.88 -6.92 7.74
C ILE A 309 -2.07 -8.43 7.92
N SER A 310 -2.58 -9.12 6.90
CA SER A 310 -2.84 -10.56 6.97
C SER A 310 -1.58 -11.41 7.07
N LYS A 311 -0.52 -11.01 6.35
CA LYS A 311 0.80 -11.67 6.44
C LYS A 311 1.65 -11.15 7.59
N GLN A 312 1.22 -10.08 8.27
CA GLN A 312 1.98 -9.38 9.30
C GLN A 312 3.41 -9.02 8.85
N SER A 313 3.56 -8.56 7.61
CA SER A 313 4.87 -8.41 6.99
C SER A 313 5.02 -7.12 6.19
N MET A 314 6.04 -6.33 6.55
CA MET A 314 6.49 -5.18 5.74
C MET A 314 7.39 -5.59 4.56
N LEU A 315 7.65 -6.89 4.35
CA LEU A 315 8.25 -7.38 3.09
C LEU A 315 7.26 -7.33 1.92
N VAL A 316 5.96 -7.36 2.21
CA VAL A 316 4.91 -7.39 1.19
C VAL A 316 5.02 -6.22 0.19
N PRO A 317 5.15 -4.94 0.63
CA PRO A 317 5.26 -3.82 -0.31
C PRO A 317 6.55 -3.88 -1.14
N LEU A 318 7.66 -4.33 -0.55
CA LEU A 318 8.94 -4.52 -1.25
C LEU A 318 8.82 -5.59 -2.34
N PHE A 319 8.17 -6.71 -2.02
CA PHE A 319 7.92 -7.79 -2.97
C PHE A 319 6.95 -7.40 -4.07
N ILE A 320 5.90 -6.62 -3.76
CA ILE A 320 5.01 -6.03 -4.77
C ILE A 320 5.82 -5.13 -5.71
N TYR A 321 6.68 -4.26 -5.18
CA TYR A 321 7.50 -3.37 -5.99
C TYR A 321 8.47 -4.16 -6.89
N ALA A 322 9.12 -5.20 -6.37
CA ALA A 322 9.94 -6.13 -7.13
C ALA A 322 9.15 -6.77 -8.30
N ASN A 323 7.94 -7.25 -8.04
CA ASN A 323 7.09 -7.80 -9.10
C ASN A 323 6.68 -6.76 -10.15
N ILE A 324 6.49 -5.48 -9.77
CA ILE A 324 6.25 -4.39 -10.71
C ILE A 324 7.45 -4.17 -11.64
N ILE A 325 8.68 -4.25 -11.11
CA ILE A 325 9.91 -4.18 -11.92
C ILE A 325 9.92 -5.29 -12.97
N LEU A 326 9.67 -6.53 -12.53
CA LEU A 326 9.68 -7.70 -13.42
C LEU A 326 8.59 -7.65 -14.48
N GLU A 327 7.38 -7.20 -14.11
CA GLU A 327 6.30 -7.04 -15.08
C GLU A 327 6.65 -6.03 -16.18
N LYS A 328 7.47 -5.03 -15.84
CA LYS A 328 7.96 -4.01 -16.77
C LYS A 328 9.35 -4.30 -17.32
N LYS A 329 9.90 -5.51 -17.11
CA LYS A 329 11.25 -5.91 -17.53
C LYS A 329 11.53 -5.57 -18.99
N GLN A 330 10.63 -5.94 -19.90
CA GLN A 330 10.85 -5.72 -21.33
C GLN A 330 10.95 -4.23 -21.67
N LEU A 331 10.09 -3.39 -21.10
CA LEU A 331 10.12 -1.94 -21.28
C LEU A 331 11.38 -1.31 -20.69
N LEU A 332 11.85 -1.82 -19.55
CA LEU A 332 13.09 -1.37 -18.93
C LEU A 332 14.31 -1.68 -19.82
N LEU A 333 14.38 -2.89 -20.36
CA LEU A 333 15.47 -3.31 -21.25
C LEU A 333 15.49 -2.52 -22.55
N GLU A 334 14.32 -2.32 -23.18
CA GLU A 334 14.20 -1.49 -24.38
C GLU A 334 14.61 -0.03 -24.11
N ALA A 335 14.16 0.54 -22.99
CA ALA A 335 14.54 1.89 -22.59
C ALA A 335 16.04 1.99 -22.29
N TYR A 336 16.65 0.96 -21.69
CA TYR A 336 18.10 0.89 -21.47
C TYR A 336 18.87 0.92 -22.78
N GLU A 337 18.54 0.05 -23.72
CA GLU A 337 19.22 -0.02 -25.01
C GLU A 337 19.07 1.28 -25.82
N CYS A 338 17.88 1.89 -25.82
CA CYS A 338 17.65 3.15 -26.54
C CYS A 338 18.38 4.36 -25.96
N ASN A 339 18.81 4.29 -24.70
CA ASN A 339 19.41 5.42 -23.98
C ASN A 339 20.89 5.24 -23.65
N GLN A 340 21.47 4.06 -23.91
CA GLN A 340 22.83 3.73 -23.49
C GLN A 340 23.87 4.73 -24.02
N ASP A 341 23.70 5.24 -25.24
CA ASP A 341 24.62 6.20 -25.85
C ASP A 341 24.44 7.65 -25.34
N ASN A 342 23.37 7.94 -24.60
CA ASN A 342 23.05 9.29 -24.12
C ASN A 342 23.63 9.60 -22.74
N PHE A 343 24.17 8.60 -22.04
CA PHE A 343 24.64 8.73 -20.66
C PHE A 343 26.07 8.19 -20.53
N GLU A 344 26.94 8.95 -19.89
CA GLU A 344 28.31 8.52 -19.57
C GLU A 344 28.35 7.57 -18.36
N ASN A 345 27.36 7.66 -17.46
CA ASN A 345 27.26 6.89 -16.23
C ASN A 345 26.05 5.94 -16.25
N THR A 346 26.31 4.65 -16.13
CA THR A 346 25.29 3.59 -16.10
C THR A 346 24.34 3.72 -14.92
N VAL A 347 24.79 4.20 -13.75
CA VAL A 347 23.92 4.39 -12.58
C VAL A 347 22.87 5.45 -12.85
N ASP A 348 23.27 6.57 -13.45
CA ASP A 348 22.36 7.68 -13.78
C ASP A 348 21.36 7.27 -14.86
N LEU A 349 21.83 6.54 -15.88
CA LEU A 349 21.00 5.93 -16.92
C LEU A 349 19.90 5.05 -16.32
N VAL A 350 20.27 4.07 -15.50
CA VAL A 350 19.32 3.13 -14.93
C VAL A 350 18.36 3.84 -13.97
N HIS A 351 18.85 4.79 -13.17
CA HIS A 351 17.99 5.58 -12.29
C HIS A 351 16.92 6.35 -13.07
N GLY A 352 17.31 7.02 -14.16
CA GLY A 352 16.38 7.75 -15.03
C GLY A 352 15.35 6.84 -15.70
N ILE A 353 15.79 5.71 -16.25
CA ILE A 353 14.90 4.73 -16.89
C ILE A 353 13.91 4.14 -15.90
N ILE A 354 14.39 3.73 -14.72
CA ILE A 354 13.53 3.15 -13.69
C ILE A 354 12.46 4.17 -13.28
N GLN A 355 12.83 5.43 -13.03
CA GLN A 355 11.86 6.46 -12.70
C GLN A 355 10.84 6.68 -13.82
N GLN A 356 11.28 6.69 -15.09
CA GLN A 356 10.39 6.91 -16.22
C GLN A 356 9.43 5.74 -16.47
N VAL A 357 9.95 4.51 -16.44
CA VAL A 357 9.20 3.30 -16.82
C VAL A 357 8.33 2.79 -15.68
N LEU A 358 8.80 2.86 -14.43
CA LEU A 358 8.09 2.32 -13.27
C LEU A 358 6.94 3.20 -12.77
N MET A 359 6.47 4.17 -13.56
CA MET A 359 5.25 4.93 -13.23
C MET A 359 4.12 3.98 -12.84
N ILE A 360 3.71 4.06 -11.58
CA ILE A 360 2.73 3.14 -10.99
C ILE A 360 1.36 3.47 -11.61
N PRO A 361 0.69 2.50 -12.27
CA PRO A 361 -0.60 2.77 -12.87
C PRO A 361 -1.63 3.14 -11.80
N SER A 362 -2.38 4.23 -12.03
CA SER A 362 -3.50 4.59 -11.16
C SER A 362 -4.57 3.49 -11.19
N SER A 363 -5.14 3.12 -10.04
CA SER A 363 -6.27 2.19 -9.98
C SER A 363 -7.57 2.85 -10.43
N ASN A 364 -7.64 3.29 -11.69
CA ASN A 364 -8.88 3.81 -12.27
C ASN A 364 -9.70 2.65 -12.83
N ASP A 365 -10.88 2.40 -12.26
CA ASP A 365 -11.76 1.29 -12.63
C ASP A 365 -12.16 1.26 -14.13
N ASN A 366 -12.04 2.38 -14.83
CA ASN A 366 -12.37 2.51 -16.25
C ASN A 366 -11.27 1.99 -17.19
N ASP A 367 -10.03 1.80 -16.70
CA ASP A 367 -8.94 1.26 -17.51
C ASP A 367 -8.79 -0.24 -17.28
N ALA A 368 -9.29 -1.03 -18.23
CA ALA A 368 -9.27 -2.48 -18.16
C ALA A 368 -7.84 -3.04 -18.09
N ASP A 369 -6.85 -2.33 -18.64
CA ASP A 369 -5.45 -2.75 -18.66
C ASP A 369 -4.79 -2.53 -17.29
N ASP A 370 -5.01 -1.39 -16.63
CA ASP A 370 -4.51 -1.10 -15.28
C ASP A 370 -5.10 -2.09 -14.25
N ASN A 371 -6.40 -2.36 -14.36
CA ASN A 371 -7.07 -3.36 -13.53
C ASN A 371 -6.54 -4.78 -13.77
N LYS A 372 -6.11 -5.10 -14.99
CA LYS A 372 -5.48 -6.39 -15.30
C LYS A 372 -4.05 -6.47 -14.74
N PHE A 373 -3.29 -5.38 -14.83
CA PHE A 373 -1.95 -5.26 -14.28
C PHE A 373 -1.96 -5.53 -12.77
N TRP A 374 -2.76 -4.78 -11.99
CA TRP A 374 -2.79 -4.93 -10.54
C TRP A 374 -3.32 -6.29 -10.09
N ARG A 375 -4.32 -6.85 -10.79
CA ARG A 375 -4.77 -8.22 -10.51
C ARG A 375 -3.65 -9.25 -10.70
N LYS A 376 -2.80 -9.08 -11.70
CA LYS A 376 -1.65 -9.96 -11.93
C LYS A 376 -0.61 -9.79 -10.83
N ILE A 377 -0.21 -8.54 -10.53
CA ILE A 377 0.78 -8.22 -9.49
C ILE A 377 0.35 -8.75 -8.12
N LEU A 378 -0.89 -8.45 -7.70
CA LEU A 378 -1.41 -8.93 -6.43
C LEU A 378 -1.48 -10.45 -6.39
N LYS A 379 -1.89 -11.13 -7.47
CA LYS A 379 -1.93 -12.59 -7.51
C LYS A 379 -0.56 -13.23 -7.33
N ILE A 380 0.47 -12.70 -8.00
CA ILE A 380 1.85 -13.21 -7.86
C ILE A 380 2.38 -12.90 -6.46
N SER A 381 2.05 -11.74 -5.90
CA SER A 381 2.54 -11.31 -4.57
C SER A 381 1.91 -12.05 -3.39
N GLN A 382 0.91 -12.92 -3.61
CA GLN A 382 0.32 -13.75 -2.56
C GLN A 382 1.25 -14.89 -2.12
N ASP A 383 2.05 -15.39 -3.06
CA ASP A 383 3.04 -16.43 -2.83
C ASP A 383 4.44 -15.81 -2.74
N MET A 384 4.99 -15.79 -1.52
CA MET A 384 6.31 -15.24 -1.22
C MET A 384 7.32 -16.34 -0.89
N SER A 385 7.02 -17.61 -1.23
CA SER A 385 7.87 -18.77 -0.93
C SER A 385 9.31 -18.64 -1.42
N ILE A 386 9.54 -17.90 -2.53
CA ILE A 386 10.89 -17.62 -3.02
C ILE A 386 11.80 -16.95 -1.98
N ILE A 387 11.22 -16.22 -1.02
CA ILE A 387 11.97 -15.56 0.06
C ILE A 387 12.38 -16.56 1.15
N ASP A 388 11.57 -17.59 1.40
CA ASP A 388 11.86 -18.62 2.40
C ASP A 388 13.13 -19.42 2.02
N ASP A 389 13.40 -19.55 0.71
CA ASP A 389 14.55 -20.25 0.17
C ASP A 389 15.88 -19.48 0.32
N TYR A 390 15.87 -18.19 0.68
CA TYR A 390 17.06 -17.35 0.74
C TYR A 390 17.13 -16.51 2.02
N ASN A 391 17.98 -16.93 2.96
CA ASN A 391 18.20 -16.21 4.22
C ASN A 391 19.28 -15.10 4.15
N GLY A 392 19.71 -14.70 2.96
CA GLY A 392 20.77 -13.71 2.80
C GLY A 392 20.30 -12.26 2.91
N TRP A 393 19.00 -12.00 2.78
CA TRP A 393 18.48 -10.63 2.88
C TRP A 393 18.39 -10.16 4.33
N GLN A 394 18.13 -11.05 5.31
CA GLN A 394 18.05 -10.65 6.72
C GLN A 394 19.35 -10.04 7.22
N THR A 395 20.51 -10.43 6.65
CA THR A 395 21.81 -9.89 7.08
C THR A 395 22.05 -8.44 6.69
N ILE A 396 21.28 -7.91 5.72
CA ILE A 396 21.39 -6.51 5.30
C ILE A 396 20.48 -5.59 6.13
N ILE A 397 19.57 -6.16 6.92
CA ILE A 397 18.60 -5.41 7.72
C ILE A 397 19.03 -5.38 9.17
N HIS A 398 18.92 -4.21 9.78
CA HIS A 398 19.20 -4.06 11.20
C HIS A 398 18.25 -4.95 12.04
N PRO A 399 18.72 -5.71 13.04
CA PRO A 399 17.89 -6.65 13.81
C PRO A 399 16.67 -6.04 14.52
N GLN A 400 16.71 -4.74 14.78
CA GLN A 400 15.66 -3.96 15.43
C GLN A 400 14.60 -3.43 14.44
N SER A 401 14.82 -3.56 13.14
CA SER A 401 13.87 -3.19 12.09
C SER A 401 12.54 -3.91 12.27
N VAL A 402 11.43 -3.26 11.89
CA VAL A 402 10.10 -3.90 11.83
C VAL A 402 10.11 -5.17 10.95
N LEU A 403 10.96 -5.24 9.92
CA LEU A 403 11.07 -6.40 9.01
C LEU A 403 11.62 -7.66 9.67
N LEU A 404 12.31 -7.53 10.81
CA LEU A 404 12.84 -8.68 11.57
C LEU A 404 12.18 -8.83 12.95
N THR A 405 11.29 -7.91 13.30
CA THR A 405 10.63 -7.89 14.61
C THR A 405 9.11 -7.99 14.45
N THR A 406 8.40 -6.88 14.58
CA THR A 406 6.95 -6.82 14.71
C THR A 406 6.20 -7.06 13.41
N ALA A 407 6.83 -6.83 12.26
CA ALA A 407 6.25 -7.03 10.93
C ALA A 407 7.17 -7.88 10.04
N SER A 408 7.69 -8.98 10.59
CA SER A 408 8.56 -9.92 9.86
C SER A 408 7.80 -10.85 8.93
N GLY A 409 6.54 -11.16 9.28
CA GLY A 409 5.77 -12.24 8.69
C GLY A 409 6.21 -13.60 9.22
N GLU A 410 5.31 -14.30 9.89
CA GLU A 410 5.46 -15.70 10.24
C GLU A 410 4.11 -16.39 10.07
N GLY A 411 4.11 -17.70 9.82
CA GLY A 411 2.90 -18.49 9.55
C GLY A 411 1.85 -18.48 10.68
N THR A 412 2.21 -17.96 11.86
CA THR A 412 1.34 -17.71 13.01
C THR A 412 1.44 -16.25 13.44
N ILE A 413 0.31 -15.68 13.85
CA ILE A 413 0.25 -14.31 14.37
C ILE A 413 1.12 -14.21 15.62
N LYS A 414 2.17 -13.40 15.57
CA LYS A 414 2.97 -13.08 16.76
C LYS A 414 2.22 -12.06 17.59
N GLN A 415 2.07 -12.35 18.87
CA GLN A 415 1.50 -11.41 19.82
C GLN A 415 2.62 -10.62 20.50
N TYR A 416 2.40 -9.32 20.62
CA TYR A 416 3.25 -8.39 21.35
C TYR A 416 2.42 -7.66 22.39
N ASN A 417 3.07 -7.27 23.49
CA ASN A 417 2.52 -6.25 24.37
C ASN A 417 3.17 -4.88 24.10
N ILE A 418 2.54 -3.81 24.60
CA ILE A 418 3.01 -2.45 24.39
C ILE A 418 4.41 -2.21 24.95
N GLU A 419 4.79 -2.83 26.06
CA GLU A 419 6.10 -2.65 26.70
C GLU A 419 7.23 -3.22 25.84
N GLU A 420 7.01 -4.39 25.23
CA GLU A 420 7.94 -5.01 24.28
C GLU A 420 8.16 -4.12 23.05
N VAL A 421 7.07 -3.60 22.46
CA VAL A 421 7.16 -2.72 21.28
C VAL A 421 7.83 -1.39 21.62
N LEU A 422 7.56 -0.82 22.79
CA LEU A 422 8.23 0.39 23.25
C LEU A 422 9.72 0.16 23.57
N CYS A 423 10.08 -1.02 24.07
CA CYS A 423 11.48 -1.43 24.24
C CYS A 423 12.21 -1.53 22.90
N LEU A 424 11.58 -2.13 21.88
CA LEU A 424 12.12 -2.16 20.52
C LEU A 424 12.31 -0.73 19.97
N LEU A 425 11.30 0.12 20.11
CA LEU A 425 11.35 1.52 19.69
C LEU A 425 12.49 2.29 20.38
N GLY A 426 12.66 2.12 21.69
CA GLY A 426 13.75 2.74 22.45
C GLY A 426 15.12 2.36 21.91
N LYS A 427 15.34 1.06 21.66
CA LYS A 427 16.59 0.57 21.05
C LYS A 427 16.81 1.16 19.65
N GLN A 428 15.76 1.23 18.81
CA GLN A 428 15.86 1.84 17.48
C GLN A 428 16.28 3.31 17.56
N ILE A 429 15.74 4.06 18.52
CA ILE A 429 16.09 5.47 18.73
C ILE A 429 17.55 5.62 19.18
N GLU A 430 18.01 4.81 20.14
CA GLU A 430 19.40 4.83 20.60
C GLU A 430 20.38 4.60 19.44
N ILE A 431 20.07 3.59 18.61
CA ILE A 431 20.85 3.26 17.41
C ILE A 431 20.82 4.40 16.39
N ASN A 432 19.64 4.94 16.12
CA ASN A 432 19.44 6.02 15.16
C ASN A 432 20.17 7.32 15.58
N GLU A 433 20.18 7.66 16.88
CA GLU A 433 20.97 8.78 17.41
C GLU A 433 22.48 8.52 17.36
N ALA A 434 22.92 7.27 17.61
CA ALA A 434 24.32 6.91 17.47
C ALA A 434 24.80 7.11 16.02
N TYR A 435 23.98 6.74 15.03
CA TYR A 435 24.32 6.89 13.61
C TYR A 435 24.29 8.32 13.08
N LYS A 436 23.52 9.22 13.71
CA LYS A 436 23.42 10.63 13.31
C LYS A 436 24.78 11.34 13.26
N ASN A 437 25.70 10.93 14.14
CA ASN A 437 27.01 11.54 14.27
C ASN A 437 28.13 10.77 13.55
N VAL A 438 27.81 9.66 12.90
CA VAL A 438 28.78 8.83 12.16
C VAL A 438 28.76 9.23 10.68
N PRO A 439 29.90 9.65 10.11
CA PRO A 439 30.02 9.88 8.67
C PRO A 439 29.58 8.64 7.90
N ILE A 440 28.86 8.82 6.79
CA ILE A 440 28.26 7.70 6.03
C ILE A 440 29.30 6.67 5.59
N ASN A 441 30.55 7.09 5.33
CA ASN A 441 31.66 6.22 4.96
C ASN A 441 32.19 5.36 6.13
N ASP A 442 31.94 5.78 7.38
CA ASP A 442 32.40 5.11 8.61
C ASP A 442 31.28 4.33 9.30
N LYS A 443 30.05 4.37 8.77
CA LYS A 443 28.97 3.50 9.23
C LYS A 443 29.36 2.04 8.93
N PRO A 444 29.20 1.11 9.89
CA PRO A 444 29.71 -0.26 9.75
C PRO A 444 29.21 -0.93 8.47
N SER A 445 30.15 -1.46 7.67
CA SER A 445 29.94 -1.98 6.31
C SER A 445 29.05 -3.24 6.21
N CYS A 446 28.39 -3.66 7.28
CA CYS A 446 27.46 -4.79 7.24
C CYS A 446 26.10 -4.41 6.64
N TYR A 447 25.81 -3.11 6.46
CA TYR A 447 24.49 -2.65 6.02
C TYR A 447 24.46 -2.07 4.59
N TYR A 448 25.60 -1.66 4.04
CA TYR A 448 25.74 -1.35 2.61
C TYR A 448 26.52 -2.46 1.93
N GLY A 449 25.86 -3.20 1.03
CA GLY A 449 26.55 -4.12 0.12
C GLY A 449 27.69 -3.38 -0.58
N LYS A 450 28.89 -3.96 -0.53
CA LYS A 450 30.08 -3.40 -1.18
C LYS A 450 29.77 -3.05 -2.65
N SER A 451 29.70 -1.77 -2.95
CA SER A 451 30.02 -1.23 -4.27
C SER A 451 31.09 -0.16 -4.06
N GLU A 452 32.34 -0.51 -4.36
CA GLU A 452 33.42 0.46 -4.54
C GLU A 452 33.16 1.22 -5.84
N SER A 453 32.21 2.17 -5.84
CA SER A 453 32.17 3.20 -6.87
C SER A 453 31.50 4.47 -6.34
N THR A 454 32.34 5.48 -6.11
CA THR A 454 32.02 6.91 -6.00
C THR A 454 30.88 7.30 -5.04
N CYS A 455 31.26 7.53 -3.79
CA CYS A 455 30.49 8.34 -2.84
C CYS A 455 30.19 9.73 -3.45
N LEU A 456 28.97 9.93 -3.91
CA LEU A 456 28.38 11.26 -3.90
C LEU A 456 28.18 11.64 -2.43
N ASN A 457 28.81 12.74 -2.01
CA ASN A 457 28.70 13.31 -0.67
C ASN A 457 27.24 13.42 -0.22
N CYS A 458 26.76 12.46 0.57
CA CYS A 458 25.45 12.44 1.18
C CYS A 458 25.24 13.55 2.24
N ALA A 459 26.24 14.40 2.50
CA ALA A 459 26.05 15.66 3.23
C ALA A 459 25.01 16.58 2.54
N ALA A 460 24.76 16.40 1.24
CA ALA A 460 23.70 17.09 0.52
C ALA A 460 22.27 16.62 0.86
N LEU A 461 22.10 15.47 1.51
CA LEU A 461 20.78 15.00 2.00
C LEU A 461 20.33 15.70 3.29
N TYR A 462 21.28 16.27 4.05
CA TYR A 462 21.00 16.98 5.31
C TYR A 462 20.82 18.50 5.13
N SER A 463 21.06 19.03 3.93
CA SER A 463 20.76 20.44 3.61
C SER A 463 19.60 20.46 2.63
N GLY A 464 18.58 21.28 2.91
CA GLY A 464 17.29 21.36 2.21
C GLY A 464 17.32 21.78 0.73
N SER A 465 18.34 21.40 -0.04
CA SER A 465 18.49 21.69 -1.47
C SER A 465 17.94 20.59 -2.39
N PHE A 466 17.67 19.36 -1.92
CA PHE A 466 17.06 18.33 -2.78
C PHE A 466 15.58 18.53 -3.06
N ILE A 467 14.88 19.32 -2.23
CA ILE A 467 13.53 19.81 -2.57
C ILE A 467 13.58 20.55 -3.92
N LYS A 468 14.66 21.26 -4.25
CA LYS A 468 14.78 21.96 -5.54
C LYS A 468 15.06 21.01 -6.71
N LEU A 469 15.81 19.92 -6.54
CA LEU A 469 16.09 18.97 -7.62
C LEU A 469 14.92 18.01 -7.86
N SER A 470 14.24 17.54 -6.80
CA SER A 470 13.00 16.77 -6.91
C SER A 470 11.84 17.62 -7.44
N ILE A 471 11.81 18.93 -7.15
CA ILE A 471 10.89 19.87 -7.82
C ILE A 471 11.30 20.10 -9.28
N LEU A 472 12.59 20.20 -9.62
CA LEU A 472 13.03 20.40 -11.01
C LEU A 472 12.73 19.16 -11.89
N ILE A 473 13.01 17.97 -11.36
CA ILE A 473 12.70 16.67 -11.98
C ILE A 473 11.18 16.45 -12.01
N GLY A 474 10.47 16.86 -10.95
CA GLY A 474 9.00 16.85 -10.90
C GLY A 474 8.36 17.82 -11.90
N ILE A 475 8.92 19.02 -12.08
CA ILE A 475 8.51 19.99 -13.12
C ILE A 475 8.80 19.42 -14.50
N PHE A 476 9.93 18.74 -14.69
CA PHE A 476 10.26 18.07 -15.94
C PHE A 476 9.32 16.90 -16.25
N ALA A 477 8.95 16.11 -15.24
CA ALA A 477 7.95 15.04 -15.33
C ALA A 477 6.52 15.59 -15.58
N ILE A 478 6.17 16.74 -15.01
CA ILE A 478 4.90 17.44 -15.26
C ILE A 478 4.88 18.01 -16.69
N LEU A 479 6.00 18.56 -17.19
CA LEU A 479 6.14 19.01 -18.57
C LEU A 479 6.02 17.83 -19.57
N LEU A 480 6.57 16.66 -19.23
CA LEU A 480 6.34 15.40 -19.97
C LEU A 480 4.88 14.93 -19.88
N ARG A 481 4.22 15.09 -18.73
CA ARG A 481 2.80 14.75 -18.53
C ARG A 481 1.85 15.65 -19.34
N PHE A 482 2.22 16.91 -19.59
CA PHE A 482 1.45 17.82 -20.44
C PHE A 482 1.65 17.59 -21.94
N THR A 483 2.83 17.10 -22.34
CA THR A 483 3.11 16.76 -23.74
C THR A 483 2.64 15.36 -24.13
N GLY A 484 2.49 14.44 -23.16
CA GLY A 484 2.19 13.02 -23.41
C GLY A 484 0.72 12.61 -23.49
N ARG A 485 -0.26 13.48 -23.20
CA ARG A 485 -1.68 13.05 -23.12
C ARG A 485 -2.36 12.78 -24.46
N ASN A 486 -1.83 13.27 -25.59
CA ASN A 486 -2.46 13.12 -26.91
C ASN A 486 -1.60 12.47 -28.01
N THR A 487 -0.39 12.00 -27.69
CA THR A 487 0.56 11.51 -28.73
C THR A 487 1.18 10.14 -28.42
N PHE A 488 0.82 9.50 -27.31
CA PHE A 488 1.46 8.25 -26.88
C PHE A 488 1.04 7.01 -27.71
N LYS A 489 -0.02 7.11 -28.54
CA LYS A 489 -0.44 6.02 -29.45
C LYS A 489 0.15 6.09 -30.86
N ASN A 490 0.79 7.20 -31.25
CA ASN A 490 1.32 7.38 -32.61
C ASN A 490 2.62 8.17 -32.60
N LYS A 491 3.73 7.55 -32.17
CA LYS A 491 5.11 7.83 -32.62
C LYS A 491 6.09 6.99 -31.81
N MET A 492 6.33 5.77 -32.29
CA MET A 492 7.60 5.11 -32.04
C MET A 492 8.65 5.89 -32.84
N GLY A 493 9.62 6.48 -32.14
CA GLY A 493 10.70 7.27 -32.73
C GLY A 493 10.62 8.75 -32.38
N PHE A 494 11.31 9.17 -31.32
CA PHE A 494 11.99 10.46 -31.30
C PHE A 494 13.29 10.40 -30.48
N MET A 495 14.31 10.89 -31.16
CA MET A 495 15.72 11.11 -30.85
C MET A 495 15.87 12.15 -29.72
N PHE A 496 16.82 11.93 -28.80
CA PHE A 496 17.23 12.93 -27.82
C PHE A 496 17.92 14.11 -28.54
N PRO A 497 17.71 15.38 -28.13
CA PRO A 497 18.54 16.48 -28.59
C PRO A 497 19.98 16.26 -28.09
N ASP A 498 20.96 16.55 -28.93
CA ASP A 498 22.39 16.45 -28.67
C ASP A 498 22.81 17.24 -27.40
N PHE A 499 23.02 16.53 -26.28
CA PHE A 499 23.30 17.10 -24.96
C PHE A 499 24.75 17.58 -24.76
N SER A 500 25.58 17.48 -25.80
CA SER A 500 26.97 17.97 -25.82
C SER A 500 27.10 19.50 -25.61
N LYS A 501 26.00 20.26 -25.64
CA LYS A 501 25.99 21.73 -25.39
C LYS A 501 25.58 22.17 -23.98
N TYR A 502 25.17 21.27 -23.08
CA TYR A 502 24.77 21.62 -21.71
C TYR A 502 25.80 21.20 -20.64
N SER A 503 27.04 20.97 -21.06
CA SER A 503 28.21 20.90 -20.18
C SER A 503 28.56 22.32 -19.68
N SER A 504 27.89 22.77 -18.62
CA SER A 504 28.56 23.47 -17.51
C SER A 504 27.51 23.97 -16.50
N LEU A 505 27.69 23.55 -15.25
CA LEU A 505 27.02 24.11 -14.06
C LEU A 505 26.99 25.66 -14.03
N ASN A 506 27.90 26.32 -14.74
CA ASN A 506 28.03 27.78 -14.82
C ASN A 506 26.85 28.48 -15.50
N TYR A 507 26.19 27.86 -16.49
CA TYR A 507 25.03 28.47 -17.16
C TYR A 507 23.79 28.47 -16.24
N ILE A 508 23.63 27.42 -15.43
CA ILE A 508 22.55 27.28 -14.46
C ILE A 508 22.79 28.21 -13.26
N LEU A 509 24.04 28.36 -12.80
CA LEU A 509 24.42 29.33 -11.76
C LEU A 509 24.23 30.79 -12.23
N SER A 510 24.47 31.08 -13.51
CA SER A 510 24.21 32.41 -14.10
C SER A 510 22.74 32.79 -14.07
N MET A 511 21.82 31.84 -14.29
CA MET A 511 20.37 32.09 -14.23
C MET A 511 19.87 32.32 -12.80
N ILE A 512 20.50 31.69 -11.81
CA ILE A 512 20.13 31.81 -10.39
C ILE A 512 20.54 33.17 -9.81
N ASN A 513 21.66 33.76 -10.26
CA ASN A 513 22.08 35.08 -9.79
C ASN A 513 21.23 36.23 -10.34
N THR A 514 20.63 36.08 -11.53
CA THR A 514 19.75 37.11 -12.11
C THR A 514 18.40 37.20 -11.39
N TYR A 515 17.95 36.11 -10.76
CA TYR A 515 16.69 36.08 -9.97
C TYR A 515 16.83 36.59 -8.53
N LYS A 516 18.03 36.98 -8.09
CA LYS A 516 18.27 37.56 -6.75
C LYS A 516 18.25 39.09 -6.72
N THR A 517 18.10 39.76 -7.86
CA THR A 517 18.16 41.23 -7.96
C THR A 517 16.82 41.92 -8.19
N GLU A 518 15.71 41.19 -8.14
CA GLU A 518 14.37 41.79 -8.14
C GLU A 518 13.54 41.21 -6.99
N GLU A 519 13.82 41.67 -5.77
CA GLU A 519 12.82 41.90 -4.70
C GLU A 519 13.01 43.31 -4.15
#